data_AF-A0A7J6FBD3-F1
#
_entry.id   AF-A0A7J6FBD3-F1
#
_cell.length_a   1.000
_cell.length_b   1.000
_cell.length_c   1.000
_cell.angle_alpha   90.00
_cell.angle_beta   90.00
_cell.angle_gamma   90.00
#
_symmetry.space_group_name_H-M   'P 1'
#
loop_
_entity.id
_entity.type
_entity.pdbx_description
1 polymer ?
#
loop_
_entity_poly.entity_id
_entity_poly.type
_entity_poly.pdbx_seq_one_letter_code
_entity_poly.pdbx_strand_id
1 'polypeptide(L)'
;MPIKREPGGSCGWGYLGLEYKGSVVYCFLFLCTLLIMWNKISVVVVAILISFLLPLILLLNQLRRVWDSIDLGSKSKPENRASQHETAPTEIIVKLVIDKKRNQVLFVECDNEFVDVLLSFLTLPMGTIIRIGDNNKKSGIGCMDELYKSVEAMNPKCFWTKACKNMLLEPRSAYGLELSNLAVKINDGIDYAKFYTCSKTPCLNYESLGFNSVCACGKTMDNKLRMRYGNGGSKCNNGYWSFISSRKRFIVSDDLRVLPASISNALLLTQGLVDNSSVEHRNIHVGLQEILQLLHHSLLSKTPLTDAFIPKLADQNMDIILLPKEYYSSLHSPWQPYQYSSSHHQGMMMNVKLWFSKSTKRVICIEAEEDFVDFLFSFLTIPLGSVLKLLKEKNSLLGSIDNLYKSVQESSDISPKCKEMLLSPKVERMFGCESLLLLEVNEEVTQTEFAYNKCYACCLQNKTTCCCCHIQYQRLKLMNPKCPGMTEKGGGFVRSQGCFLITDNLVVELLSPASGLGRLEIPFTDLEEMPIAVGKAEALAIFKAAMTTRNVLSQVFSSMVMNKNKLNNLATIFLIPYKVTNLRSEQSINIIIQPNSVVVA
;
A
#
# COMPACT_ATOMS: atom_id res chain seq x y z
N MET A 1 46.76 28.63 40.23
CA MET A 1 46.62 29.42 41.47
C MET A 1 46.77 30.90 41.13
N PRO A 2 46.08 31.80 41.83
CA PRO A 2 44.89 32.43 41.25
C PRO A 2 44.78 33.94 41.54
N ILE A 3 43.80 34.60 40.93
CA ILE A 3 43.13 35.77 41.53
C ILE A 3 41.62 35.49 41.40
N LYS A 4 41.01 34.73 42.33
CA LYS A 4 40.19 35.20 43.49
C LYS A 4 39.19 36.31 43.10
N ARG A 5 37.90 35.98 42.89
CA ARG A 5 36.77 35.76 43.85
C ARG A 5 35.97 37.06 44.12
N GLU A 6 34.73 37.09 43.56
CA GLU A 6 33.39 37.48 44.09
C GLU A 6 33.28 38.20 45.46
N PRO A 7 32.19 38.98 45.78
CA PRO A 7 30.78 38.65 45.49
C PRO A 7 29.72 39.80 45.33
N GLY A 8 28.52 39.41 44.88
CA GLY A 8 27.22 39.83 45.47
C GLY A 8 26.64 41.21 45.12
N GLY A 9 25.40 41.23 44.60
CA GLY A 9 24.59 42.45 44.56
C GLY A 9 23.38 42.39 43.63
N SER A 10 22.31 41.76 44.10
CA SER A 10 20.95 41.85 43.56
C SER A 10 20.48 43.29 43.33
N CYS A 11 19.78 43.56 42.22
CA CYS A 11 18.62 44.45 42.17
C CYS A 11 17.82 44.17 40.90
N GLY A 12 16.59 43.72 41.09
CA GLY A 12 15.67 43.33 40.03
C GLY A 12 15.10 44.51 39.27
N TRP A 13 14.75 44.25 38.02
CA TRP A 13 13.75 45.03 37.29
C TRP A 13 12.74 44.04 36.72
N GLY A 14 11.53 44.09 37.29
CA GLY A 14 10.41 43.26 36.89
C GLY A 14 9.98 43.60 35.46
N TYR A 15 9.85 42.56 34.65
CA TYR A 15 9.12 42.63 33.39
C TYR A 15 7.63 42.75 33.70
N LEU A 16 7.09 43.96 33.56
CA LEU A 16 5.67 44.20 33.41
C LEU A 16 5.25 43.64 32.04
N GLY A 17 4.52 42.54 32.07
CA GLY A 17 3.81 42.00 30.92
C GLY A 17 2.74 43.00 30.48
N LEU A 18 2.92 43.59 29.29
CA LEU A 18 1.86 44.30 28.61
C LEU A 18 1.07 43.29 27.78
N GLU A 19 -0.07 42.89 28.35
CA GLU A 19 -1.12 42.19 27.63
C GLU A 19 -1.61 43.03 26.44
N TYR A 20 -1.72 42.37 25.29
CA TYR A 20 -2.13 42.89 23.98
C TYR A 20 -3.63 43.29 23.92
N LYS A 21 -4.11 44.11 24.87
CA LYS A 21 -5.48 44.62 24.91
C LYS A 21 -5.61 46.14 24.81
N GLY A 22 -4.51 46.89 24.78
CA GLY A 22 -4.53 48.37 24.69
C GLY A 22 -4.17 48.97 23.32
N SER A 23 -3.56 48.21 22.41
CA SER A 23 -2.72 48.81 21.35
C SER A 23 -3.46 49.66 20.32
N VAL A 24 -4.74 49.43 20.04
CA VAL A 24 -5.48 50.21 19.03
C VAL A 24 -5.86 51.60 19.55
N VAL A 25 -6.26 51.71 20.82
CA VAL A 25 -6.65 52.98 21.43
C VAL A 25 -5.42 53.86 21.65
N TYR A 26 -4.29 53.27 22.08
CA TYR A 26 -3.04 54.00 22.22
C TYR A 26 -2.46 54.47 20.88
N CYS A 27 -2.53 53.66 19.82
CA CYS A 27 -2.13 54.09 18.49
C CYS A 27 -3.03 55.20 17.94
N PHE A 28 -4.35 55.15 18.20
CA PHE A 28 -5.28 56.17 17.74
C PHE A 28 -5.08 57.51 18.49
N LEU A 29 -4.94 57.47 19.82
CA LEU A 29 -4.64 58.65 20.63
C LEU A 29 -3.29 59.27 20.23
N PHE A 30 -2.28 58.44 19.95
CA PHE A 30 -0.98 58.91 19.47
C PHE A 30 -1.09 59.59 18.10
N LEU A 31 -1.87 59.03 17.16
CA LEU A 31 -2.14 59.65 15.86
C LEU A 31 -2.89 60.98 15.99
N CYS A 32 -3.88 61.07 16.89
CA CYS A 32 -4.60 62.30 17.18
C CYS A 32 -3.68 63.38 17.78
N THR A 33 -2.77 63.03 18.67
CA THR A 33 -1.79 63.98 19.21
C THR A 33 -0.82 64.49 18.15
N LEU A 34 -0.39 63.62 17.22
CA LEU A 34 0.44 64.03 16.08
C LEU A 34 -0.29 64.97 15.11
N LEU A 35 -1.58 64.73 14.86
CA LEU A 35 -2.41 65.58 13.99
C LEU A 35 -2.71 66.96 14.60
N ILE A 36 -2.85 67.05 15.93
CA ILE A 36 -2.99 68.32 16.67
C ILE A 36 -1.67 69.10 16.64
N MET A 37 -0.54 68.41 16.87
CA MET A 37 0.81 69.01 16.84
C MET A 37 1.18 69.57 15.46
N TRP A 38 0.61 69.04 14.38
CA TRP A 38 0.81 69.52 12.99
C TRP A 38 -0.25 70.54 12.53
N ASN A 39 -1.00 71.13 13.46
CA ASN A 39 -1.91 72.26 13.28
C ASN A 39 -2.89 72.16 12.08
N LYS A 40 -3.29 70.94 11.70
CA LYS A 40 -4.19 70.69 10.56
C LYS A 40 -5.64 70.36 10.96
N ILE A 41 -5.93 70.17 12.24
CA ILE A 41 -7.28 69.84 12.72
C ILE A 41 -7.51 70.50 14.09
N SER A 42 -8.63 71.21 14.27
CA SER A 42 -9.01 71.81 15.55
C SER A 42 -9.27 70.72 16.60
N VAL A 43 -8.85 70.97 17.85
CA VAL A 43 -9.06 70.08 19.01
C VAL A 43 -10.54 69.68 19.16
N VAL A 44 -11.46 70.55 18.73
CA VAL A 44 -12.91 70.29 18.74
C VAL A 44 -13.30 69.14 17.81
N VAL A 45 -12.66 69.01 16.64
CA VAL A 45 -12.95 67.95 15.66
C VAL A 45 -12.41 66.60 16.14
N VAL A 46 -11.28 66.58 16.83
CA VAL A 46 -10.73 65.36 17.44
C VAL A 46 -11.63 64.87 18.58
N ALA A 47 -12.17 65.78 19.40
CA ALA A 47 -13.11 65.43 20.46
C ALA A 47 -14.42 64.82 19.90
N ILE A 48 -14.92 65.34 18.76
CA ILE A 48 -16.09 64.78 18.07
C ILE A 48 -15.78 63.38 17.50
N LEU A 49 -14.62 63.17 16.89
CA LEU A 49 -14.25 61.84 16.38
C LEU A 49 -14.13 60.80 17.50
N ILE A 50 -13.56 61.19 18.64
CA ILE A 50 -13.45 60.31 19.81
C ILE A 50 -14.83 59.99 20.40
N SER A 51 -15.77 60.95 20.43
CA SER A 51 -17.12 60.72 20.96
C SER A 51 -17.94 59.75 20.11
N PHE A 52 -17.67 59.63 18.80
CA PHE A 52 -18.30 58.62 17.93
C PHE A 52 -17.57 57.26 17.93
N LEU A 53 -16.25 57.23 18.12
CA LEU A 53 -15.47 56.00 18.08
C LEU A 53 -15.54 55.17 19.36
N LEU A 54 -15.63 55.80 20.54
CA LEU A 54 -15.75 55.07 21.81
C LEU A 54 -17.00 54.16 21.87
N PRO A 55 -18.20 54.65 21.53
CA PRO A 55 -19.41 53.82 21.51
C PRO A 55 -19.32 52.67 20.50
N LEU A 56 -18.71 52.89 19.34
CA LEU A 56 -18.54 51.87 18.30
C LEU A 56 -17.59 50.74 18.75
N ILE A 57 -16.49 51.10 19.43
CA ILE A 57 -15.55 50.12 20.01
C ILE A 57 -16.22 49.32 21.13
N LEU A 58 -17.05 49.97 21.95
CA LEU A 58 -17.84 49.28 22.97
C LEU A 58 -18.88 48.34 22.35
N LEU A 59 -19.56 48.75 21.27
CA LEU A 59 -20.51 47.90 20.54
C LEU A 59 -19.82 46.66 19.94
N LEU A 60 -18.66 46.82 19.31
CA LEU A 60 -17.88 45.71 18.75
C LEU A 60 -17.38 44.74 19.83
N ASN A 61 -17.00 45.26 21.01
CA ASN A 61 -16.64 44.42 22.15
C ASN A 61 -17.84 43.66 22.73
N GLN A 62 -19.04 44.25 22.74
CA GLN A 62 -20.26 43.53 23.16
C GLN A 62 -20.63 42.44 22.15
N LEU A 63 -20.54 42.71 20.84
CA LEU A 63 -20.77 41.71 19.80
C LEU A 63 -19.76 40.55 19.86
N ARG A 64 -18.50 40.84 20.20
CA ARG A 64 -17.48 39.81 20.44
C ARG A 64 -17.81 38.92 21.64
N ARG A 65 -18.31 39.50 22.74
CA ARG A 65 -18.75 38.71 23.91
C ARG A 65 -19.95 37.82 23.59
N VAL A 66 -20.86 38.27 22.73
CA VAL A 66 -21.97 37.45 22.24
C VAL A 66 -21.44 36.30 21.38
N TRP A 67 -20.49 36.55 20.48
CA TRP A 67 -19.83 35.50 19.69
C TRP A 67 -19.12 34.45 20.56
N ASP A 68 -18.36 34.90 21.58
CA ASP A 68 -17.68 34.01 22.53
C ASP A 68 -18.69 33.22 23.41
N SER A 69 -19.91 33.73 23.62
CA SER A 69 -20.97 33.03 24.36
C SER A 69 -21.68 31.94 23.54
N ILE A 70 -21.72 32.08 22.22
CA ILE A 70 -22.28 31.08 21.29
C ILE A 70 -21.29 29.90 21.10
N ASP A 71 -19.99 30.13 21.32
CA ASP A 71 -18.93 29.13 21.14
C ASP A 71 -18.61 28.31 22.43
N LEU A 72 -19.39 28.49 23.50
CA LEU A 72 -19.25 27.77 24.79
C LEU A 72 -20.10 26.48 24.88
N GLY A 73 -20.55 25.94 23.75
CA GLY A 73 -21.25 24.65 23.69
C GLY A 73 -20.35 23.40 23.55
N SER A 74 -19.02 23.53 23.42
CA SER A 74 -18.18 22.36 23.09
C SER A 74 -16.74 22.37 23.63
N LYS A 75 -16.53 22.56 24.92
CA LYS A 75 -15.22 22.25 25.54
C LYS A 75 -15.38 21.57 26.90
N SER A 76 -15.37 20.23 26.90
CA SER A 76 -15.07 19.43 28.08
C SER A 76 -13.59 19.59 28.46
N LYS A 77 -13.34 19.76 29.77
CA LYS A 77 -12.01 19.80 30.40
C LYS A 77 -11.25 18.47 30.18
N PRO A 78 -9.91 18.47 30.03
CA PRO A 78 -9.14 17.24 30.06
C PRO A 78 -8.82 16.86 31.50
N GLU A 79 -9.43 15.80 32.01
CA GLU A 79 -8.94 15.08 33.17
C GLU A 79 -7.90 14.05 32.74
N ASN A 80 -6.75 14.07 33.42
CA ASN A 80 -5.71 13.05 33.30
C ASN A 80 -6.23 11.73 33.87
N ARG A 81 -6.63 10.81 32.99
CA ARG A 81 -6.55 9.37 33.23
C ARG A 81 -5.93 8.71 32.01
N ALA A 82 -4.86 7.96 32.24
CA ALA A 82 -4.45 6.92 31.33
C ALA A 82 -5.60 5.89 31.28
N SER A 83 -6.47 6.04 30.29
CA SER A 83 -7.45 5.03 29.91
C SER A 83 -7.20 4.70 28.46
N GLN A 84 -6.91 3.42 28.22
CA GLN A 84 -7.21 2.77 26.96
C GLN A 84 -8.68 3.09 26.64
N HIS A 85 -8.92 4.08 25.78
CA HIS A 85 -10.20 4.20 25.11
C HIS A 85 -10.19 3.13 24.03
N GLU A 86 -10.59 1.91 24.39
CA GLU A 86 -11.23 1.03 23.42
C GLU A 86 -12.46 1.78 22.91
N THR A 87 -12.31 2.39 21.73
CA THR A 87 -13.46 2.82 20.93
C THR A 87 -14.34 1.60 20.72
N ALA A 88 -15.62 1.68 21.10
CA ALA A 88 -16.58 0.63 20.81
C ALA A 88 -16.45 0.18 19.34
N PRO A 89 -16.52 -1.13 19.03
CA PRO A 89 -16.40 -1.61 17.67
C PRO A 89 -17.45 -0.91 16.81
N THR A 90 -17.00 -0.16 15.81
CA THR A 90 -17.91 0.40 14.82
C THR A 90 -18.39 -0.73 13.92
N GLU A 91 -19.70 -0.90 13.86
CA GLU A 91 -20.38 -1.89 13.01
C GLU A 91 -21.25 -1.17 11.99
N ILE A 92 -21.41 -1.76 10.81
CA ILE A 92 -22.35 -1.30 9.79
C ILE A 92 -23.53 -2.27 9.76
N ILE A 93 -24.75 -1.74 9.75
CA ILE A 93 -25.94 -2.57 9.58
C ILE A 93 -26.25 -2.67 8.09
N VAL A 94 -26.35 -3.89 7.59
CA VAL A 94 -26.77 -4.16 6.20
C VAL A 94 -27.94 -5.13 6.16
N LYS A 95 -28.74 -5.07 5.09
CA LYS A 95 -29.89 -5.94 4.91
C LYS A 95 -29.58 -7.01 3.86
N LEU A 96 -29.42 -8.24 4.31
CA LEU A 96 -29.30 -9.42 3.45
C LEU A 96 -30.65 -9.80 2.86
N VAL A 97 -30.63 -10.21 1.60
CA VAL A 97 -31.73 -10.88 0.91
C VAL A 97 -31.25 -12.28 0.53
N ILE A 98 -31.87 -13.31 1.11
CA ILE A 98 -31.40 -14.70 1.07
C ILE A 98 -32.44 -15.58 0.38
N ASP A 99 -32.00 -16.44 -0.52
CA ASP A 99 -32.80 -17.57 -1.00
C ASP A 99 -32.69 -18.72 0.02
N LYS A 100 -33.76 -18.96 0.78
CA LYS A 100 -33.82 -20.02 1.80
C LYS A 100 -33.65 -21.41 1.21
N LYS A 101 -34.07 -21.65 -0.04
CA LYS A 101 -33.98 -22.97 -0.67
C LYS A 101 -32.54 -23.31 -1.03
N ARG A 102 -31.79 -22.32 -1.50
CA ARG A 102 -30.36 -22.47 -1.86
C ARG A 102 -29.42 -22.18 -0.70
N ASN A 103 -29.93 -21.60 0.39
CA ASN A 103 -29.15 -21.05 1.50
C ASN A 103 -28.04 -20.11 1.00
N GLN A 104 -28.42 -19.21 0.07
CA GLN A 104 -27.50 -18.34 -0.65
C GLN A 104 -27.97 -16.89 -0.54
N VAL A 105 -27.03 -15.97 -0.32
CA VAL A 105 -27.29 -14.53 -0.44
C VAL A 105 -27.54 -14.21 -1.90
N LEU A 106 -28.65 -13.56 -2.20
CA LEU A 106 -28.92 -13.01 -3.54
C LEU A 106 -28.21 -11.66 -3.67
N PHE A 107 -28.42 -10.80 -2.68
CA PHE A 107 -27.77 -9.50 -2.58
C PHE A 107 -27.87 -8.90 -1.17
N VAL A 108 -27.08 -7.85 -0.94
CA VAL A 108 -27.11 -6.97 0.22
C VAL A 108 -27.65 -5.60 -0.19
N GLU A 109 -28.68 -5.11 0.48
CA GLU A 109 -29.09 -3.70 0.44
C GLU A 109 -28.31 -2.93 1.54
N CYS A 110 -27.61 -1.87 1.17
CA CYS A 110 -26.70 -1.14 2.06
C CYS A 110 -26.56 0.34 1.68
N ASP A 111 -26.00 1.13 2.60
CA ASP A 111 -25.61 2.52 2.37
C ASP A 111 -24.15 2.63 1.87
N ASN A 112 -23.71 3.85 1.54
CA ASN A 112 -22.37 4.11 0.99
C ASN A 112 -21.23 3.67 1.91
N GLU A 113 -21.43 3.62 3.23
CA GLU A 113 -20.40 3.23 4.20
C GLU A 113 -19.92 1.79 3.98
N PHE A 114 -20.82 0.86 3.68
CA PHE A 114 -20.45 -0.53 3.39
C PHE A 114 -19.70 -0.63 2.06
N VAL A 115 -20.17 0.09 1.05
CA VAL A 115 -19.53 0.09 -0.27
C VAL A 115 -18.15 0.73 -0.21
N ASP A 116 -17.95 1.81 0.54
CA ASP A 116 -16.63 2.42 0.74
C ASP A 116 -15.65 1.41 1.38
N VAL A 117 -16.11 0.59 2.34
CA VAL A 117 -15.29 -0.49 2.90
C VAL A 117 -14.93 -1.54 1.84
N LEU A 118 -15.87 -1.97 0.99
CA LEU A 118 -15.56 -2.90 -0.10
C LEU A 118 -14.54 -2.31 -1.08
N LEU A 119 -14.78 -1.08 -1.55
CA LEU A 119 -13.89 -0.37 -2.47
C LEU A 119 -12.48 -0.22 -1.89
N SER A 120 -12.37 -0.04 -0.58
CA SER A 120 -11.10 0.09 0.11
C SER A 120 -10.18 -1.13 -0.05
N PHE A 121 -10.73 -2.34 -0.29
CA PHE A 121 -9.95 -3.55 -0.53
C PHE A 121 -8.97 -3.38 -1.70
N LEU A 122 -9.38 -2.64 -2.74
CA LEU A 122 -8.55 -2.36 -3.92
C LEU A 122 -7.32 -1.53 -3.60
N THR A 123 -7.29 -0.82 -2.47
CA THR A 123 -6.16 0.04 -2.07
C THR A 123 -5.17 -0.65 -1.13
N LEU A 124 -5.47 -1.88 -0.71
CA LEU A 124 -4.62 -2.63 0.22
C LEU A 124 -3.43 -3.28 -0.53
N PRO A 125 -2.20 -3.10 -0.05
CA PRO A 125 -1.05 -3.85 -0.53
C PRO A 125 -1.21 -5.36 -0.31
N MET A 126 -0.66 -6.19 -1.21
CA MET A 126 -0.74 -7.65 -1.08
C MET A 126 -0.16 -8.19 0.23
N GLY A 127 0.95 -7.63 0.72
CA GLY A 127 1.53 -8.02 2.00
C GLY A 127 0.62 -7.71 3.18
N THR A 128 -0.20 -6.64 3.09
CA THR A 128 -1.22 -6.34 4.10
C THR A 128 -2.36 -7.35 4.04
N ILE A 129 -2.85 -7.70 2.86
CA ILE A 129 -3.90 -8.72 2.68
C ILE A 129 -3.47 -10.07 3.26
N ILE A 130 -2.24 -10.52 2.99
CA ILE A 130 -1.71 -11.78 3.50
C ILE A 130 -1.58 -11.74 5.03
N ARG A 131 -1.09 -10.62 5.57
CA ARG A 131 -0.88 -10.44 7.00
C ARG A 131 -2.20 -10.43 7.79
N ILE A 132 -3.27 -9.86 7.24
CA ILE A 132 -4.58 -9.77 7.92
C ILE A 132 -5.52 -10.94 7.61
N GLY A 133 -5.25 -11.73 6.57
CA GLY A 133 -6.15 -12.76 6.05
C GLY A 133 -6.27 -14.04 6.88
N ASP A 134 -5.26 -14.39 7.71
CA ASP A 134 -5.30 -15.52 8.65
C ASP A 134 -4.17 -15.36 9.70
N ASN A 135 -4.38 -15.82 10.94
CA ASN A 135 -3.33 -15.99 11.96
C ASN A 135 -2.13 -16.82 11.45
N ASN A 136 -2.35 -17.71 10.46
CA ASN A 136 -1.31 -18.53 9.82
C ASN A 136 -0.80 -17.99 8.48
N LYS A 137 -1.23 -16.80 8.02
CA LYS A 137 -0.83 -16.18 6.73
C LYS A 137 -1.05 -17.12 5.53
N LYS A 138 -2.22 -17.75 5.48
CA LYS A 138 -2.65 -18.59 4.36
C LYS A 138 -3.72 -17.84 3.58
N SER A 139 -3.32 -16.88 2.75
CA SER A 139 -4.27 -16.18 1.88
C SER A 139 -4.82 -17.06 0.76
N GLY A 140 -4.12 -18.15 0.42
CA GLY A 140 -4.52 -19.01 -0.69
C GLY A 140 -4.24 -18.41 -2.08
N ILE A 141 -3.61 -17.23 -2.14
CA ILE A 141 -3.33 -16.49 -3.38
C ILE A 141 -2.00 -16.97 -3.95
N GLY A 142 -2.05 -17.87 -4.93
CA GLY A 142 -0.88 -18.37 -5.66
C GLY A 142 0.31 -18.73 -4.77
N CYS A 143 1.45 -18.08 -5.00
CA CYS A 143 2.70 -18.20 -4.23
C CYS A 143 2.93 -17.04 -3.25
N MET A 144 1.99 -16.10 -3.13
CA MET A 144 2.20 -14.88 -2.36
C MET A 144 2.44 -15.16 -0.86
N ASP A 145 1.80 -16.19 -0.32
CA ASP A 145 2.03 -16.68 1.06
C ASP A 145 3.49 -17.09 1.27
N GLU A 146 4.09 -17.80 0.31
CA GLU A 146 5.47 -18.29 0.41
C GLU A 146 6.49 -17.15 0.26
N LEU A 147 6.17 -16.17 -0.58
CA LEU A 147 6.98 -14.96 -0.71
C LEU A 147 6.97 -14.14 0.59
N TYR A 148 5.80 -13.95 1.22
CA TYR A 148 5.69 -13.28 2.51
C TYR A 148 6.49 -14.02 3.60
N LYS A 149 6.32 -15.35 3.71
CA LYS A 149 7.07 -16.18 4.67
C LYS A 149 8.58 -16.13 4.42
N SER A 150 9.01 -16.01 3.17
CA SER A 150 10.43 -15.87 2.82
C SER A 150 11.01 -14.59 3.41
N VAL A 151 10.30 -13.46 3.32
CA VAL A 151 10.72 -12.20 3.97
C VAL A 151 10.80 -12.38 5.49
N GLU A 152 9.83 -13.05 6.10
CA GLU A 152 9.82 -13.31 7.55
C GLU A 152 11.02 -14.14 8.02
N ALA A 153 11.31 -15.23 7.30
CA ALA A 153 12.40 -16.14 7.62
C ALA A 153 13.79 -15.54 7.33
N MET A 154 13.90 -14.65 6.34
CA MET A 154 15.17 -14.10 5.91
C MET A 154 15.88 -13.30 7.01
N ASN A 155 17.20 -13.50 7.13
CA ASN A 155 18.01 -12.82 8.13
C ASN A 155 17.92 -11.29 7.93
N PRO A 156 17.65 -10.48 8.98
CA PRO A 156 17.60 -9.02 8.87
C PRO A 156 18.88 -8.39 8.28
N LYS A 157 20.03 -9.06 8.34
CA LYS A 157 21.29 -8.60 7.74
C LYS A 157 21.29 -8.62 6.21
N CYS A 158 20.41 -9.40 5.58
CA CYS A 158 20.23 -9.44 4.13
C CYS A 158 19.57 -8.17 3.58
N PHE A 159 19.06 -7.28 4.43
CA PHE A 159 18.40 -6.05 4.02
C PHE A 159 19.31 -4.82 4.26
N TRP A 160 19.12 -3.76 3.47
CA TRP A 160 19.87 -2.50 3.65
C TRP A 160 19.68 -1.88 5.03
N THR A 161 18.43 -1.91 5.52
CA THR A 161 18.08 -1.50 6.87
C THR A 161 17.06 -2.45 7.47
N LYS A 162 16.92 -2.41 8.80
CA LYS A 162 15.83 -3.10 9.50
C LYS A 162 14.45 -2.59 9.06
N ALA A 163 14.37 -1.35 8.57
CA ALA A 163 13.15 -0.79 8.02
C ALA A 163 12.73 -1.45 6.70
N CYS A 164 13.67 -1.80 5.81
CA CYS A 164 13.36 -2.49 4.54
C CYS A 164 12.56 -3.77 4.76
N LYS A 165 12.98 -4.62 5.72
CA LYS A 165 12.24 -5.83 6.06
C LYS A 165 10.82 -5.49 6.56
N ASN A 166 10.70 -4.51 7.45
CA ASN A 166 9.40 -4.08 7.97
C ASN A 166 8.48 -3.51 6.88
N MET A 167 9.03 -2.83 5.87
CA MET A 167 8.23 -2.28 4.77
C MET A 167 7.57 -3.36 3.92
N LEU A 168 8.20 -4.54 3.82
CA LEU A 168 7.66 -5.68 3.08
C LEU A 168 6.65 -6.49 3.91
N LEU A 169 6.84 -6.55 5.23
CA LEU A 169 5.95 -7.27 6.16
C LEU A 169 4.70 -6.46 6.56
N GLU A 170 4.86 -5.14 6.68
CA GLU A 170 3.82 -4.17 7.03
C GLU A 170 3.76 -3.04 5.96
N PRO A 171 3.48 -3.39 4.69
CA PRO A 171 3.39 -2.41 3.62
C PRO A 171 2.25 -1.43 3.87
N ARG A 172 2.51 -0.16 3.63
CA ARG A 172 1.53 0.92 3.81
C ARG A 172 0.76 1.14 2.51
N SER A 173 -0.54 1.35 2.61
CA SER A 173 -1.31 1.93 1.50
C SER A 173 -0.97 3.43 1.37
N ALA A 174 -0.77 3.89 0.14
CA ALA A 174 -0.65 5.33 -0.16
C ALA A 174 -1.92 6.12 0.22
N TYR A 175 -3.04 5.41 0.41
CA TYR A 175 -4.36 5.97 0.74
C TYR A 175 -4.82 5.58 2.15
N GLY A 176 -3.88 5.24 3.04
CA GLY A 176 -4.24 4.75 4.37
C GLY A 176 -4.88 5.78 5.30
N LEU A 177 -4.80 7.08 4.97
CA LEU A 177 -5.55 8.11 5.68
C LEU A 177 -7.04 8.04 5.35
N GLU A 178 -7.37 7.80 4.09
CA GLU A 178 -8.72 7.52 3.61
C GLU A 178 -9.25 6.24 4.29
N LEU A 179 -8.43 5.17 4.36
CA LEU A 179 -8.75 3.93 5.10
C LEU A 179 -9.06 4.18 6.58
N SER A 180 -8.33 5.10 7.21
CA SER A 180 -8.49 5.43 8.64
C SER A 180 -9.83 6.10 8.97
N ASN A 181 -10.56 6.57 7.95
CA ASN A 181 -11.85 7.25 8.06
C ASN A 181 -13.04 6.35 7.68
N LEU A 182 -12.81 5.09 7.32
CA LEU A 182 -13.87 4.13 7.07
C LEU A 182 -14.72 3.89 8.32
N ALA A 183 -16.00 3.59 8.12
CA ALA A 183 -16.92 3.23 9.21
C ALA A 183 -16.40 2.00 9.98
N VAL A 184 -16.07 0.93 9.27
CA VAL A 184 -15.31 -0.21 9.82
C VAL A 184 -13.86 -0.07 9.36
N LYS A 185 -12.95 0.19 10.29
CA LYS A 185 -11.53 0.29 9.98
C LYS A 185 -10.98 -1.10 9.79
N ILE A 186 -10.43 -1.38 8.61
CA ILE A 186 -9.59 -2.55 8.39
C ILE A 186 -8.36 -2.36 9.28
N ASN A 187 -8.35 -2.98 10.46
CA ASN A 187 -7.29 -2.82 11.44
C ASN A 187 -6.04 -3.56 10.97
N ASP A 188 -5.32 -2.96 10.03
CA ASP A 188 -4.03 -3.42 9.55
C ASP A 188 -2.91 -3.14 10.58
N GLY A 189 -3.22 -2.64 11.78
CA GLY A 189 -2.24 -2.32 12.82
C GLY A 189 -1.36 -1.11 12.49
N ILE A 190 -1.61 -0.39 11.39
CA ILE A 190 -0.80 0.73 10.93
C ILE A 190 -1.47 2.06 11.31
N ASP A 191 -0.77 2.87 12.12
CA ASP A 191 -1.14 4.28 12.27
C ASP A 191 -0.61 5.08 11.07
N TYR A 192 -1.49 5.32 10.09
CA TYR A 192 -1.13 6.07 8.89
C TYR A 192 -0.76 7.53 9.14
N ALA A 193 -1.18 8.09 10.29
CA ALA A 193 -0.80 9.44 10.69
C ALA A 193 0.58 9.51 11.37
N LYS A 194 1.21 8.35 11.62
CA LYS A 194 2.46 8.22 12.35
C LYS A 194 3.66 8.18 11.42
N PHE A 195 4.71 8.88 11.83
CA PHE A 195 6.02 8.90 11.19
C PHE A 195 7.12 8.94 12.26
N TYR A 196 8.36 8.68 11.83
CA TYR A 196 9.52 8.55 12.71
C TYR A 196 10.55 9.62 12.38
N THR A 197 11.18 10.23 13.40
CA THR A 197 12.22 11.24 13.23
C THR A 197 13.50 10.87 13.97
N CYS A 198 14.61 11.53 13.63
CA CYS A 198 15.86 11.39 14.37
C CYS A 198 15.81 12.23 15.64
N SER A 199 16.20 11.65 16.78
CA SER A 199 16.27 12.37 18.06
C SER A 199 17.50 13.30 18.20
N LYS A 200 18.50 13.15 17.32
CA LYS A 200 19.75 13.92 17.37
C LYS A 200 19.65 15.21 16.56
N THR A 201 20.24 16.27 17.08
CA THR A 201 20.37 17.56 16.40
C THR A 201 21.62 17.61 15.53
N PRO A 202 21.54 18.25 14.34
CA PRO A 202 20.41 19.01 13.77
C PRO A 202 19.41 18.16 12.95
N CYS A 203 19.43 16.83 13.06
CA CYS A 203 18.67 15.91 12.18
C CYS A 203 17.15 15.83 12.42
N LEU A 204 16.58 16.70 13.25
CA LEU A 204 15.13 16.74 13.54
C LEU A 204 14.28 17.05 12.30
N ASN A 205 14.89 17.58 11.24
CA ASN A 205 14.23 17.95 9.99
C ASN A 205 13.98 16.77 9.05
N TYR A 206 14.37 15.56 9.45
CA TYR A 206 14.20 14.35 8.67
C TYR A 206 13.13 13.47 9.27
N GLU A 207 12.28 12.91 8.41
CA GLU A 207 11.25 11.95 8.79
C GLU A 207 11.36 10.67 7.98
N SER A 208 10.72 9.61 8.46
CA SER A 208 10.59 8.37 7.73
C SER A 208 9.26 7.70 8.03
N LEU A 209 8.68 7.05 7.03
CA LEU A 209 7.50 6.20 7.18
C LEU A 209 7.87 4.78 7.68
N GLY A 210 9.14 4.37 7.46
CA GLY A 210 9.68 3.10 7.93
C GLY A 210 10.15 3.17 9.38
N PHE A 211 9.68 2.26 10.23
CA PHE A 211 10.21 2.10 11.58
C PHE A 211 11.63 1.54 11.51
N ASN A 212 12.55 2.12 12.30
CA ASN A 212 13.99 1.80 12.33
C ASN A 212 14.79 2.25 11.09
N SER A 213 14.31 3.24 10.35
CA SER A 213 15.10 3.88 9.30
C SER A 213 16.38 4.50 9.86
N VAL A 214 17.41 4.64 9.04
CA VAL A 214 18.71 5.19 9.45
C VAL A 214 18.84 6.63 8.96
N CYS A 215 19.05 7.55 9.89
CA CYS A 215 19.26 8.97 9.61
C CYS A 215 20.68 9.22 9.05
N ALA A 216 20.89 10.36 8.39
CA ALA A 216 22.19 10.80 7.86
C ALA A 216 23.30 10.88 8.93
N CYS A 217 22.93 11.06 10.21
CA CYS A 217 23.89 11.02 11.31
C CYS A 217 24.26 9.60 11.80
N GLY A 218 23.77 8.55 11.13
CA GLY A 218 24.00 7.15 11.48
C GLY A 218 23.10 6.59 12.59
N LYS A 219 22.29 7.44 13.24
CA LYS A 219 21.34 6.98 14.28
C LYS A 219 20.04 6.48 13.69
N THR A 220 19.41 5.55 14.40
CA THR A 220 18.06 5.05 14.11
C THR A 220 17.01 6.14 14.34
N MET A 221 16.00 6.18 13.47
CA MET A 221 14.84 7.05 13.57
C MET A 221 13.73 6.31 14.31
N ASP A 222 13.68 6.48 15.62
CA ASP A 222 12.76 5.79 16.53
C ASP A 222 11.79 6.75 17.26
N ASN A 223 12.05 8.07 17.18
CA ASN A 223 11.20 9.08 17.78
C ASN A 223 9.86 9.16 17.02
N LYS A 224 8.77 8.77 17.70
CA LYS A 224 7.44 8.67 17.11
C LYS A 224 6.73 10.02 17.15
N LEU A 225 6.35 10.52 16.00
CA LEU A 225 5.48 11.68 15.86
C LEU A 225 4.19 11.29 15.15
N ARG A 226 3.10 11.96 15.53
CA ARG A 226 1.79 11.79 14.90
C ARG A 226 1.38 13.11 14.31
N MET A 227 0.97 13.09 13.05
CA MET A 227 0.41 14.25 12.38
C MET A 227 -0.88 14.71 13.09
N ARG A 228 -0.95 16.00 13.41
CA ARG A 228 -2.23 16.67 13.65
C ARG A 228 -2.63 17.33 12.33
N TYR A 229 -3.53 16.70 11.59
CA TYR A 229 -3.97 17.26 10.32
C TYR A 229 -4.72 18.57 10.53
N GLY A 230 -4.31 19.61 9.81
CA GLY A 230 -5.27 20.55 9.25
C GLY A 230 -5.81 19.94 7.96
N ASN A 231 -7.00 19.35 7.99
CA ASN A 231 -7.91 19.17 6.84
C ASN A 231 -7.31 18.74 5.46
N GLY A 232 -6.22 17.97 5.41
CA GLY A 232 -5.34 17.90 4.23
C GLY A 232 -4.82 16.52 3.81
N GLY A 233 -5.54 15.42 4.05
CA GLY A 233 -5.34 14.24 3.19
C GLY A 233 -6.04 14.46 1.85
N SER A 234 -5.89 13.51 0.92
CA SER A 234 -6.38 13.65 -0.44
C SER A 234 -7.90 13.49 -0.45
N LYS A 235 -8.60 14.57 -0.11
CA LYS A 235 -10.05 14.68 -0.21
C LYS A 235 -10.44 14.32 -1.64
N CYS A 236 -11.10 13.18 -1.78
CA CYS A 236 -11.32 12.50 -3.05
C CYS A 236 -12.66 12.89 -3.67
N ASN A 237 -13.55 13.48 -2.85
CA ASN A 237 -14.84 14.02 -3.27
C ASN A 237 -15.15 15.38 -2.61
N ASN A 238 -14.94 16.52 -3.29
CA ASN A 238 -15.32 17.86 -2.80
C ASN A 238 -14.98 18.21 -1.33
N GLY A 239 -13.95 17.58 -0.76
CA GLY A 239 -13.58 17.80 0.63
C GLY A 239 -13.86 16.64 1.60
N TYR A 240 -14.49 15.57 1.13
CA TYR A 240 -14.86 14.37 1.89
C TYR A 240 -13.89 13.21 1.66
N TRP A 241 -13.87 12.28 2.62
CA TRP A 241 -13.01 11.10 2.68
C TRP A 241 -13.65 9.82 2.12
N SER A 242 -14.87 9.90 1.57
CA SER A 242 -15.61 8.78 0.98
C SER A 242 -15.28 8.60 -0.51
N PHE A 243 -15.17 7.35 -0.98
CA PHE A 243 -14.97 7.10 -2.41
C PHE A 243 -16.24 7.43 -3.21
N ILE A 244 -17.40 7.19 -2.60
CA ILE A 244 -18.71 7.50 -3.17
C ILE A 244 -19.08 8.96 -2.92
N SER A 245 -19.60 9.60 -3.98
CA SER A 245 -19.81 11.04 -4.00
C SER A 245 -21.07 11.54 -3.28
N SER A 246 -22.03 10.66 -3.02
CA SER A 246 -23.35 11.02 -2.46
C SER A 246 -23.90 9.93 -1.54
N ARG A 247 -24.67 10.32 -0.52
CA ARG A 247 -25.41 9.38 0.33
C ARG A 247 -26.51 8.71 -0.49
N LYS A 248 -26.24 7.48 -0.94
CA LYS A 248 -27.12 6.67 -1.77
C LYS A 248 -27.16 5.26 -1.20
N ARG A 249 -28.27 4.58 -1.48
CA ARG A 249 -28.39 3.14 -1.26
C ARG A 249 -27.88 2.36 -2.46
N PHE A 250 -27.27 1.23 -2.16
CA PHE A 250 -26.73 0.31 -3.13
C PHE A 250 -27.29 -1.09 -2.88
N ILE A 251 -27.24 -1.88 -3.95
CA ILE A 251 -27.42 -3.32 -3.93
C ILE A 251 -26.09 -3.94 -4.32
N VAL A 252 -25.55 -4.81 -3.49
CA VAL A 252 -24.33 -5.57 -3.76
C VAL A 252 -24.70 -7.03 -3.98
N SER A 253 -24.47 -7.56 -5.17
CA SER A 253 -24.73 -8.98 -5.46
C SER A 253 -23.74 -9.89 -4.73
N ASP A 254 -24.09 -11.18 -4.59
CA ASP A 254 -23.21 -12.17 -3.96
C ASP A 254 -21.80 -12.19 -4.56
N ASP A 255 -21.70 -12.01 -5.88
CA ASP A 255 -20.44 -11.92 -6.61
C ASP A 255 -19.78 -10.52 -6.58
N LEU A 256 -20.17 -9.65 -5.65
CA LEU A 256 -19.63 -8.30 -5.38
C LEU A 256 -19.82 -7.24 -6.47
N ARG A 257 -20.81 -7.38 -7.36
CA ARG A 257 -21.18 -6.27 -8.24
C ARG A 257 -21.95 -5.23 -7.43
N VAL A 258 -21.52 -3.98 -7.51
CA VAL A 258 -22.18 -2.85 -6.86
C VAL A 258 -23.11 -2.18 -7.87
N LEU A 259 -24.40 -2.14 -7.53
CA LEU A 259 -25.45 -1.54 -8.34
C LEU A 259 -26.20 -0.47 -7.54
N PRO A 260 -26.74 0.59 -8.17
CA PRO A 260 -27.66 1.51 -7.51
C PRO A 260 -28.89 0.77 -6.97
N ALA A 261 -29.37 1.11 -5.78
CA ALA A 261 -30.57 0.50 -5.25
C ALA A 261 -31.79 0.86 -6.12
N SER A 262 -32.42 -0.15 -6.70
CA SER A 262 -33.67 -0.02 -7.45
C SER A 262 -34.42 -1.35 -7.46
N ILE A 263 -35.74 -1.29 -7.61
CA ILE A 263 -36.58 -2.49 -7.76
C ILE A 263 -36.14 -3.28 -9.00
N SER A 264 -35.80 -2.59 -10.09
CA SER A 264 -35.32 -3.25 -11.32
C SER A 264 -34.05 -4.07 -11.10
N ASN A 265 -33.07 -3.55 -10.35
CA ASN A 265 -31.84 -4.29 -10.03
C ASN A 265 -32.11 -5.43 -9.03
N ALA A 266 -33.00 -5.24 -8.06
CA ALA A 266 -33.41 -6.31 -7.16
C ALA A 266 -34.12 -7.46 -7.90
N LEU A 267 -34.98 -7.15 -8.88
CA LEU A 267 -35.63 -8.13 -9.74
C LEU A 267 -34.62 -8.88 -10.62
N LEU A 268 -33.61 -8.17 -11.15
CA LEU A 268 -32.52 -8.78 -11.92
C LEU A 268 -31.76 -9.84 -11.11
N LEU A 269 -31.46 -9.56 -9.84
CA LEU A 269 -30.71 -10.48 -8.96
C LEU A 269 -31.58 -11.58 -8.33
N THR A 270 -32.91 -11.51 -8.49
CA THR A 270 -33.87 -12.53 -8.05
C THR A 270 -34.43 -13.35 -9.22
N GLN A 271 -33.88 -13.17 -10.42
CA GLN A 271 -34.27 -13.93 -11.60
C GLN A 271 -34.12 -15.44 -11.36
N GLY A 272 -35.19 -16.19 -11.64
CA GLY A 272 -35.27 -17.64 -11.42
C GLY A 272 -36.02 -18.04 -10.15
N LEU A 273 -36.43 -17.10 -9.31
CA LEU A 273 -37.42 -17.34 -8.26
C LEU A 273 -38.84 -17.16 -8.82
N VAL A 274 -39.73 -18.09 -8.48
CA VAL A 274 -41.15 -18.07 -8.92
C VAL A 274 -41.97 -17.08 -8.09
N ASP A 275 -41.72 -17.04 -6.78
CA ASP A 275 -42.37 -16.13 -5.82
C ASP A 275 -41.41 -15.72 -4.68
N ASN A 276 -41.85 -14.79 -3.84
CA ASN A 276 -41.07 -14.29 -2.70
C ASN A 276 -41.17 -15.19 -1.45
N SER A 277 -41.91 -16.32 -1.50
CA SER A 277 -42.12 -17.18 -0.31
C SER A 277 -40.81 -17.79 0.20
N SER A 278 -39.88 -18.03 -0.72
CA SER A 278 -38.54 -18.56 -0.47
C SER A 278 -37.50 -17.50 -0.11
N VAL A 279 -37.84 -16.21 -0.16
CA VAL A 279 -36.93 -15.12 0.17
C VAL A 279 -36.99 -14.80 1.66
N GLU A 280 -35.83 -14.63 2.28
CA GLU A 280 -35.68 -14.14 3.66
C GLU A 280 -34.94 -12.80 3.65
N HIS A 281 -35.36 -11.90 4.54
CA HIS A 281 -34.68 -10.64 4.78
C HIS A 281 -34.10 -10.63 6.19
N ARG A 282 -32.80 -10.34 6.30
CA ARG A 282 -32.09 -10.33 7.58
C ARG A 282 -31.21 -9.11 7.69
N ASN A 283 -31.40 -8.33 8.76
CA ASN A 283 -30.44 -7.28 9.10
C ASN A 283 -29.30 -7.91 9.89
N ILE A 284 -28.06 -7.64 9.49
CA ILE A 284 -26.87 -8.10 10.21
C ILE A 284 -25.97 -6.92 10.54
N HIS A 285 -25.21 -7.09 11.61
CA HIS A 285 -24.14 -6.20 12.00
C HIS A 285 -22.84 -6.70 11.38
N VAL A 286 -22.15 -5.83 10.65
CA VAL A 286 -20.90 -6.13 9.97
C VAL A 286 -19.79 -5.38 10.69
N GLY A 287 -19.00 -6.10 11.46
CA GLY A 287 -17.82 -5.59 12.15
C GLY A 287 -16.52 -5.97 11.42
N LEU A 288 -15.40 -5.79 12.12
CA LEU A 288 -14.07 -6.07 11.55
C LEU A 288 -13.91 -7.54 11.11
N GLN A 289 -14.39 -8.48 11.93
CA GLN A 289 -14.21 -9.90 11.65
C GLN A 289 -14.92 -10.31 10.36
N GLU A 290 -16.16 -9.85 10.18
CA GLU A 290 -16.94 -10.11 8.98
C GLU A 290 -16.32 -9.45 7.74
N ILE A 291 -15.79 -8.23 7.86
CA ILE A 291 -15.08 -7.54 6.77
C ILE A 291 -13.80 -8.28 6.36
N LEU A 292 -13.02 -8.80 7.31
CA LEU A 292 -11.82 -9.59 7.01
C LEU A 292 -12.16 -10.91 6.33
N GLN A 293 -13.20 -11.60 6.79
CA GLN A 293 -13.71 -12.80 6.13
C GLN A 293 -14.20 -12.47 4.71
N LEU A 294 -14.92 -11.37 4.54
CA LEU A 294 -15.41 -10.94 3.24
C LEU A 294 -14.27 -10.56 2.28
N LEU A 295 -13.24 -9.88 2.76
CA LEU A 295 -12.02 -9.61 1.98
C LEU A 295 -11.38 -10.92 1.51
N HIS A 296 -11.19 -11.88 2.40
CA HIS A 296 -10.58 -13.17 2.05
C HIS A 296 -11.42 -13.94 1.02
N HIS A 297 -12.72 -14.09 1.25
CA HIS A 297 -13.61 -14.75 0.30
C HIS A 297 -13.72 -13.99 -1.02
N SER A 298 -13.62 -12.65 -1.05
CA SER A 298 -13.67 -11.88 -2.30
C SER A 298 -12.59 -12.27 -3.30
N LEU A 299 -11.44 -12.74 -2.83
CA LEU A 299 -10.27 -13.09 -3.64
C LEU A 299 -10.29 -14.53 -4.16
N LEU A 300 -11.15 -15.37 -3.58
CA LEU A 300 -11.13 -16.82 -3.82
C LEU A 300 -12.50 -17.33 -4.31
N SER A 301 -13.58 -16.73 -3.82
CA SER A 301 -14.96 -17.19 -3.97
C SER A 301 -15.67 -16.56 -5.14
N LYS A 302 -16.67 -17.27 -5.67
CA LYS A 302 -17.69 -16.74 -6.59
C LYS A 302 -18.93 -16.22 -5.87
N THR A 303 -19.09 -16.55 -4.59
CA THR A 303 -20.23 -16.25 -3.71
C THR A 303 -19.76 -15.74 -2.34
N PRO A 304 -18.90 -14.71 -2.28
CA PRO A 304 -18.27 -14.26 -1.04
C PRO A 304 -19.23 -13.71 0.02
N LEU A 305 -20.38 -13.12 -0.34
CA LEU A 305 -21.34 -12.66 0.67
C LEU A 305 -22.00 -13.85 1.37
N THR A 306 -22.34 -14.88 0.61
CA THR A 306 -22.82 -16.16 1.16
C THR A 306 -21.78 -16.78 2.08
N ASP A 307 -20.52 -16.90 1.61
CA ASP A 307 -19.46 -17.54 2.39
C ASP A 307 -19.09 -16.75 3.66
N ALA A 308 -19.21 -15.42 3.65
CA ALA A 308 -18.91 -14.57 4.80
C ALA A 308 -20.07 -14.44 5.80
N PHE A 309 -21.32 -14.41 5.34
CA PHE A 309 -22.47 -14.06 6.20
C PHE A 309 -23.43 -15.21 6.50
N ILE A 310 -23.33 -16.32 5.77
CA ILE A 310 -24.14 -17.53 6.04
C ILE A 310 -23.21 -18.60 6.63
N PRO A 311 -23.33 -18.91 7.93
CA PRO A 311 -22.57 -19.98 8.55
C PRO A 311 -22.88 -21.30 7.85
N LYS A 312 -21.87 -21.98 7.30
CA LYS A 312 -22.02 -23.35 6.84
C LYS A 312 -22.16 -24.23 8.08
N LEU A 313 -23.24 -25.01 8.16
CA LEU A 313 -23.48 -26.01 9.21
C LEU A 313 -22.49 -27.18 9.02
N ALA A 314 -21.21 -26.94 9.30
CA ALA A 314 -20.18 -27.95 9.48
C ALA A 314 -19.09 -27.39 10.40
N ASP A 315 -19.02 -27.97 11.61
CA ASP A 315 -18.07 -27.79 12.71
C ASP A 315 -17.97 -26.44 13.45
N GLN A 316 -18.40 -26.49 14.71
CA GLN A 316 -18.27 -25.45 15.75
C GLN A 316 -16.83 -25.27 16.27
N ASN A 317 -15.80 -25.58 15.48
CA ASN A 317 -14.39 -25.40 15.84
C ASN A 317 -13.59 -25.02 14.58
N MET A 318 -13.74 -23.78 14.12
CA MET A 318 -12.96 -23.28 13.00
C MET A 318 -11.99 -22.20 13.45
N ASP A 319 -10.78 -22.64 13.78
CA ASP A 319 -9.58 -21.97 13.27
C ASP A 319 -9.79 -21.74 11.77
N ILE A 320 -9.42 -20.55 11.30
CA ILE A 320 -9.64 -20.00 9.96
C ILE A 320 -9.78 -21.10 8.91
N ILE A 321 -11.04 -21.22 8.47
CA ILE A 321 -11.62 -22.39 7.85
C ILE A 321 -10.71 -22.90 6.73
N LEU A 322 -10.20 -24.12 6.91
CA LEU A 322 -9.63 -24.93 5.85
C LEU A 322 -10.62 -24.94 4.67
N LEU A 323 -10.36 -24.09 3.67
CA LEU A 323 -11.07 -24.16 2.41
C LEU A 323 -10.92 -25.59 1.87
N PRO A 324 -12.01 -26.24 1.44
CA PRO A 324 -11.94 -27.55 0.81
C PRO A 324 -10.89 -27.53 -0.31
N LYS A 325 -10.13 -28.61 -0.48
CA LYS A 325 -9.15 -28.78 -1.57
C LYS A 325 -9.73 -28.39 -2.96
N GLU A 326 -11.04 -28.47 -3.11
CA GLU A 326 -11.82 -28.09 -4.28
C GLU A 326 -11.68 -26.60 -4.68
N TYR A 327 -11.44 -25.69 -3.73
CA TYR A 327 -11.23 -24.26 -4.00
C TYR A 327 -9.87 -23.95 -4.63
N TYR A 328 -8.84 -24.69 -4.22
CA TYR A 328 -7.52 -24.61 -4.83
C TYR A 328 -7.53 -25.09 -6.28
N SER A 329 -8.45 -26.01 -6.62
CA SER A 329 -8.61 -26.50 -7.99
C SER A 329 -9.27 -25.50 -8.95
N SER A 330 -9.99 -24.48 -8.47
CA SER A 330 -10.60 -23.44 -9.32
C SER A 330 -9.64 -22.34 -9.79
N LEU A 331 -8.44 -22.24 -9.20
CA LEU A 331 -7.37 -21.35 -9.66
C LEU A 331 -6.52 -21.98 -10.78
N HIS A 332 -6.74 -23.26 -11.10
CA HIS A 332 -6.06 -23.91 -12.22
C HIS A 332 -6.65 -23.42 -13.55
N SER A 333 -6.07 -22.35 -14.10
CA SER A 333 -6.06 -22.20 -15.55
C SER A 333 -5.56 -23.51 -16.17
N PRO A 334 -6.14 -23.97 -17.28
CA PRO A 334 -5.47 -24.94 -18.13
C PRO A 334 -4.04 -24.46 -18.35
N TRP A 335 -3.06 -25.34 -18.10
CA TRP A 335 -1.65 -25.06 -18.33
C TRP A 335 -1.48 -24.59 -19.77
N GLN A 336 -1.13 -23.31 -19.94
CA GLN A 336 -0.67 -22.78 -21.20
C GLN A 336 0.70 -22.16 -20.93
N PRO A 337 1.78 -22.78 -21.42
CA PRO A 337 3.10 -22.23 -21.20
C PRO A 337 3.18 -20.89 -21.91
N TYR A 338 3.77 -19.90 -21.23
CA TYR A 338 4.06 -18.62 -21.87
C TYR A 338 4.89 -18.89 -23.14
N GLN A 339 4.42 -18.42 -24.29
CA GLN A 339 5.17 -18.56 -25.54
C GLN A 339 6.27 -17.50 -25.54
N TYR A 340 7.49 -17.94 -25.24
CA TYR A 340 8.67 -17.09 -25.32
C TYR A 340 8.87 -16.59 -26.76
N SER A 341 8.79 -15.29 -26.98
CA SER A 341 9.17 -14.64 -28.22
C SER A 341 10.39 -13.76 -27.99
N SER A 342 11.51 -14.06 -28.66
CA SER A 342 12.74 -13.26 -28.59
C SER A 342 12.51 -11.91 -29.27
N SER A 343 12.04 -10.91 -28.53
CA SER A 343 12.06 -9.53 -29.01
C SER A 343 13.40 -8.88 -28.69
N HIS A 344 13.88 -7.99 -29.55
CA HIS A 344 14.96 -7.08 -29.20
C HIS A 344 14.43 -6.10 -28.13
N HIS A 345 14.94 -6.22 -26.90
CA HIS A 345 14.43 -5.45 -25.77
C HIS A 345 15.38 -4.31 -25.39
N GLN A 346 14.93 -3.06 -25.59
CA GLN A 346 15.52 -1.88 -24.93
C GLN A 346 14.84 -1.71 -23.56
N GLY A 347 15.61 -1.75 -22.47
CA GLY A 347 15.09 -1.54 -21.11
C GLY A 347 15.89 -2.24 -20.01
N MET A 348 15.42 -2.11 -18.77
CA MET A 348 15.95 -2.83 -17.60
C MET A 348 15.77 -4.34 -17.77
N MET A 349 16.81 -5.13 -17.44
CA MET A 349 16.80 -6.59 -17.47
C MET A 349 17.51 -7.13 -16.23
N MET A 350 17.00 -8.22 -15.68
CA MET A 350 17.62 -8.93 -14.56
C MET A 350 18.23 -10.24 -15.07
N ASN A 351 19.52 -10.44 -14.85
CA ASN A 351 20.20 -11.66 -15.28
C ASN A 351 20.09 -12.72 -14.19
N VAL A 352 19.63 -13.92 -14.56
CA VAL A 352 19.45 -15.01 -13.61
C VAL A 352 19.91 -16.34 -14.19
N LYS A 353 20.24 -17.30 -13.34
CA LYS A 353 20.56 -18.67 -13.73
C LYS A 353 19.37 -19.57 -13.45
N LEU A 354 18.76 -20.08 -14.51
CA LEU A 354 17.67 -21.05 -14.41
C LEU A 354 18.24 -22.46 -14.32
N TRP A 355 17.81 -23.22 -13.30
CA TRP A 355 18.18 -24.61 -13.13
C TRP A 355 16.98 -25.51 -13.46
N PHE A 356 17.18 -26.51 -14.32
CA PHE A 356 16.12 -27.42 -14.76
C PHE A 356 16.60 -28.87 -14.86
N SER A 357 15.66 -29.82 -14.85
CA SER A 357 15.94 -31.25 -15.04
C SER A 357 15.95 -31.60 -16.53
N LYS A 358 17.01 -32.26 -17.00
CA LYS A 358 17.15 -32.71 -18.40
C LYS A 358 16.16 -33.80 -18.74
N SER A 359 15.87 -34.71 -17.83
CA SER A 359 14.95 -35.84 -18.05
C SER A 359 13.49 -35.38 -18.07
N THR A 360 13.08 -34.59 -17.09
CA THR A 360 11.67 -34.17 -16.91
C THR A 360 11.34 -32.87 -17.63
N LYS A 361 12.35 -32.09 -18.03
CA LYS A 361 12.21 -30.74 -18.60
C LYS A 361 11.48 -29.76 -17.69
N ARG A 362 11.47 -30.04 -16.38
CA ARG A 362 10.88 -29.20 -15.35
C ARG A 362 11.90 -28.21 -14.80
N VAL A 363 11.43 -26.99 -14.54
CA VAL A 363 12.19 -25.96 -13.85
C VAL A 363 12.24 -26.28 -12.37
N ILE A 364 13.41 -26.17 -11.77
CA ILE A 364 13.63 -26.52 -10.36
C ILE A 364 13.74 -25.26 -9.51
N CYS A 365 14.65 -24.37 -9.91
CA CYS A 365 14.89 -23.13 -9.20
C CYS A 365 15.56 -22.09 -10.12
N ILE A 366 15.61 -20.86 -9.62
CA ILE A 366 16.44 -19.79 -10.13
C ILE A 366 17.49 -19.45 -9.08
N GLU A 367 18.72 -19.24 -9.52
CA GLU A 367 19.76 -18.53 -8.77
C GLU A 367 19.84 -17.08 -9.31
N ALA A 368 19.70 -16.09 -8.42
CA ALA A 368 19.68 -14.68 -8.80
C ALA A 368 20.30 -13.77 -7.74
N GLU A 369 20.64 -12.54 -8.14
CA GLU A 369 21.16 -11.48 -7.27
C GLU A 369 20.01 -10.63 -6.68
N GLU A 370 20.37 -9.56 -5.97
CA GLU A 370 19.42 -8.72 -5.24
C GLU A 370 18.33 -8.08 -6.10
N ASP A 371 18.59 -7.76 -7.36
CA ASP A 371 17.67 -7.06 -8.26
C ASP A 371 16.40 -7.87 -8.55
N PHE A 372 16.56 -9.17 -8.79
CA PHE A 372 15.48 -10.13 -8.98
C PHE A 372 14.74 -10.42 -7.69
N VAL A 373 15.44 -10.48 -6.55
CA VAL A 373 14.79 -10.68 -5.25
C VAL A 373 13.97 -9.44 -4.87
N ASP A 374 14.50 -8.25 -5.08
CA ASP A 374 13.77 -6.99 -4.89
C ASP A 374 12.57 -6.89 -5.82
N PHE A 375 12.68 -7.37 -7.05
CA PHE A 375 11.55 -7.52 -7.96
C PHE A 375 10.46 -8.42 -7.36
N LEU A 376 10.80 -9.64 -6.91
CA LEU A 376 9.82 -10.53 -6.32
C LEU A 376 9.19 -9.92 -5.06
N PHE A 377 10.00 -9.49 -4.09
CA PHE A 377 9.51 -8.91 -2.84
C PHE A 377 8.66 -7.66 -3.04
N SER A 378 8.90 -6.89 -4.10
CA SER A 378 8.06 -5.73 -4.43
C SER A 378 6.59 -6.08 -4.63
N PHE A 379 6.25 -7.33 -5.00
CA PHE A 379 4.87 -7.76 -5.19
C PHE A 379 4.02 -7.56 -3.93
N LEU A 380 4.63 -7.67 -2.75
CA LEU A 380 3.97 -7.45 -1.45
C LEU A 380 3.54 -5.99 -1.25
N THR A 381 4.19 -5.05 -1.93
CA THR A 381 3.90 -3.61 -1.82
C THR A 381 2.83 -3.15 -2.80
N ILE A 382 2.51 -3.95 -3.82
CA ILE A 382 1.57 -3.59 -4.89
C ILE A 382 0.14 -3.65 -4.34
N PRO A 383 -0.66 -2.58 -4.48
CA PRO A 383 -2.06 -2.61 -4.05
C PRO A 383 -2.94 -3.43 -4.99
N LEU A 384 -3.98 -4.07 -4.43
CA LEU A 384 -4.84 -5.03 -5.13
C LEU A 384 -5.46 -4.50 -6.43
N GLY A 385 -5.88 -3.24 -6.48
CA GLY A 385 -6.39 -2.62 -7.71
C GLY A 385 -5.35 -2.59 -8.83
N SER A 386 -4.09 -2.35 -8.49
CA SER A 386 -2.97 -2.41 -9.44
C SER A 386 -2.66 -3.84 -9.86
N VAL A 387 -2.77 -4.81 -8.94
CA VAL A 387 -2.71 -6.24 -9.29
C VAL A 387 -3.77 -6.58 -10.33
N LEU A 388 -5.04 -6.24 -10.08
CA LEU A 388 -6.15 -6.53 -11.00
C LEU A 388 -5.97 -5.85 -12.36
N LYS A 389 -5.45 -4.61 -12.37
CA LYS A 389 -5.09 -3.91 -13.61
C LYS A 389 -4.08 -4.69 -14.46
N LEU A 390 -3.08 -5.31 -13.83
CA LEU A 390 -2.04 -6.09 -14.52
C LEU A 390 -2.53 -7.48 -14.97
N LEU A 391 -3.50 -8.06 -14.28
CA LEU A 391 -4.05 -9.40 -14.59
C LEU A 391 -5.14 -9.38 -15.69
N LYS A 392 -5.70 -8.20 -15.99
CA LYS A 392 -6.96 -7.97 -16.71
C LYS A 392 -7.12 -8.49 -18.15
N GLU A 393 -6.08 -9.01 -18.78
CA GLU A 393 -6.19 -9.45 -20.19
C GLU A 393 -7.24 -10.56 -20.38
N LYS A 394 -7.61 -11.34 -19.35
CA LYS A 394 -8.60 -12.45 -19.44
C LYS A 394 -9.44 -12.74 -18.16
N ASN A 395 -9.79 -11.71 -17.37
CA ASN A 395 -10.20 -11.80 -15.94
C ASN A 395 -9.03 -12.24 -15.03
N SER A 396 -8.96 -11.74 -13.80
CA SER A 396 -7.78 -11.91 -12.94
C SER A 396 -7.66 -13.29 -12.30
N LEU A 397 -8.73 -14.09 -12.37
CA LEU A 397 -8.91 -15.37 -11.67
C LEU A 397 -9.00 -15.24 -10.13
N LEU A 398 -8.94 -14.03 -9.57
CA LEU A 398 -9.03 -13.77 -8.13
C LEU A 398 -10.49 -13.69 -7.64
N GLY A 399 -11.28 -14.74 -7.86
CA GLY A 399 -12.65 -14.83 -7.37
C GLY A 399 -13.55 -13.68 -7.84
N SER A 400 -14.38 -13.17 -6.92
CA SER A 400 -15.38 -12.13 -7.17
C SER A 400 -14.85 -10.70 -7.14
N ILE A 401 -13.60 -10.46 -6.72
CA ILE A 401 -13.05 -9.09 -6.66
C ILE A 401 -13.00 -8.42 -8.05
N ASP A 402 -12.92 -9.21 -9.13
CA ASP A 402 -12.99 -8.72 -10.50
C ASP A 402 -14.27 -7.93 -10.78
N ASN A 403 -15.39 -8.37 -10.20
CA ASN A 403 -16.68 -7.71 -10.35
C ASN A 403 -16.72 -6.38 -9.59
N LEU A 404 -16.15 -6.33 -8.38
CA LEU A 404 -16.03 -5.09 -7.63
C LEU A 404 -15.18 -4.07 -8.40
N TYR A 405 -14.05 -4.53 -8.95
CA TYR A 405 -13.19 -3.71 -9.79
C TYR A 405 -13.95 -3.19 -11.04
N LYS A 406 -14.71 -4.05 -11.73
CA LYS A 406 -15.56 -3.66 -12.88
C LYS A 406 -16.61 -2.62 -12.48
N SER A 407 -17.26 -2.79 -11.32
CA SER A 407 -18.21 -1.81 -10.80
C SER A 407 -17.59 -0.42 -10.63
N VAL A 408 -16.30 -0.33 -10.25
CA VAL A 408 -15.60 0.97 -10.21
C VAL A 408 -15.43 1.57 -11.60
N GLN A 409 -15.13 0.76 -12.62
CA GLN A 409 -14.98 1.25 -13.99
C GLN A 409 -16.30 1.85 -14.51
N GLU A 410 -17.41 1.15 -14.26
CA GLU A 410 -18.73 1.45 -14.80
C GLU A 410 -19.50 2.50 -13.99
N SER A 411 -19.23 2.64 -12.69
CA SER A 411 -20.00 3.51 -11.80
C SER A 411 -19.84 4.99 -12.14
N SER A 412 -20.95 5.72 -12.22
CA SER A 412 -20.97 7.20 -12.31
C SER A 412 -20.91 7.89 -10.95
N ASP A 413 -21.08 7.14 -9.86
CA ASP A 413 -21.13 7.67 -8.48
C ASP A 413 -19.74 7.90 -7.87
N ILE A 414 -18.69 7.37 -8.51
CA ILE A 414 -17.30 7.48 -8.10
C ILE A 414 -16.61 8.57 -8.93
N SER A 415 -16.01 9.55 -8.24
CA SER A 415 -15.32 10.66 -8.92
C SER A 415 -14.14 10.14 -9.77
N PRO A 416 -13.75 10.84 -10.86
CA PRO A 416 -12.59 10.43 -11.67
C PRO A 416 -11.31 10.27 -10.84
N LYS A 417 -11.12 11.12 -9.83
CA LYS A 417 -10.00 11.04 -8.89
C LYS A 417 -10.05 9.76 -8.05
N CYS A 418 -11.21 9.41 -7.50
CA CYS A 418 -11.40 8.14 -6.78
C CYS A 418 -11.18 6.93 -7.70
N LYS A 419 -11.64 7.00 -8.95
CA LYS A 419 -11.43 5.92 -9.93
C LYS A 419 -9.95 5.68 -10.18
N GLU A 420 -9.13 6.73 -10.32
CA GLU A 420 -7.67 6.58 -10.46
C GLU A 420 -7.08 5.87 -9.24
N MET A 421 -7.46 6.28 -8.02
CA MET A 421 -7.01 5.68 -6.77
C MET A 421 -7.41 4.21 -6.62
N LEU A 422 -8.57 3.79 -7.15
CA LEU A 422 -9.09 2.43 -7.00
C LEU A 422 -8.67 1.50 -8.15
N LEU A 423 -8.61 2.01 -9.38
CA LEU A 423 -8.32 1.22 -10.58
C LEU A 423 -6.82 1.09 -10.87
N SER A 424 -6.02 2.05 -10.41
CA SER A 424 -4.56 2.06 -10.56
C SER A 424 -3.86 2.64 -9.33
N PRO A 425 -4.16 2.14 -8.11
CA PRO A 425 -3.58 2.62 -6.86
C PRO A 425 -2.05 2.62 -6.90
N LYS A 426 -1.44 3.71 -6.44
CA LYS A 426 0.02 3.84 -6.35
C LYS A 426 0.56 3.15 -5.11
N VAL A 427 1.82 2.73 -5.18
CA VAL A 427 2.58 2.25 -4.00
C VAL A 427 2.91 3.44 -3.09
N GLU A 428 2.91 3.24 -1.77
CA GLU A 428 3.27 4.31 -0.81
C GLU A 428 4.69 4.84 -1.04
N ARG A 429 4.92 6.10 -0.70
CA ARG A 429 6.21 6.77 -0.82
C ARG A 429 7.33 6.03 -0.11
N MET A 430 8.41 5.84 -0.83
CA MET A 430 9.61 5.07 -0.48
C MET A 430 9.38 3.55 -0.36
N PHE A 431 8.18 3.02 -0.64
CA PHE A 431 7.89 1.58 -0.64
C PHE A 431 8.04 0.93 -2.02
N GLY A 432 8.17 1.68 -3.12
CA GLY A 432 8.47 1.09 -4.42
C GLY A 432 9.93 0.63 -4.52
N CYS A 433 10.31 -0.16 -5.53
CA CYS A 433 11.71 -0.42 -5.90
C CYS A 433 11.91 -0.22 -7.40
N GLU A 434 13.15 -0.11 -7.87
CA GLU A 434 13.44 0.14 -9.30
C GLU A 434 12.89 -0.95 -10.21
N SER A 435 12.90 -2.21 -9.76
CA SER A 435 12.37 -3.33 -10.51
C SER A 435 10.85 -3.27 -10.75
N LEU A 436 10.08 -2.46 -9.99
CA LEU A 436 8.66 -2.24 -10.26
C LEU A 436 8.41 -1.50 -11.59
N LEU A 437 9.42 -0.84 -12.15
CA LEU A 437 9.33 -0.21 -13.47
C LEU A 437 9.00 -1.24 -14.56
N LEU A 438 9.39 -2.51 -14.38
CA LEU A 438 9.03 -3.60 -15.28
C LEU A 438 7.52 -3.89 -15.30
N LEU A 439 6.80 -3.56 -14.22
CA LEU A 439 5.35 -3.73 -14.12
C LEU A 439 4.58 -2.43 -14.37
N GLU A 440 5.27 -1.31 -14.60
CA GLU A 440 4.64 0.02 -14.77
C GLU A 440 3.74 0.43 -13.58
N VAL A 441 4.08 -0.04 -12.39
CA VAL A 441 3.42 0.33 -11.14
C VAL A 441 4.15 1.53 -10.55
N ASN A 442 3.42 2.64 -10.43
CA ASN A 442 3.99 3.90 -9.97
C ASN A 442 3.90 4.04 -8.44
N GLU A 443 4.90 4.74 -7.90
CA GLU A 443 4.92 5.18 -6.51
C GLU A 443 4.19 6.52 -6.35
N GLU A 444 3.57 6.75 -5.19
CA GLU A 444 3.00 8.05 -4.86
C GLU A 444 4.12 9.08 -4.74
N VAL A 445 3.93 10.27 -5.33
CA VAL A 445 4.98 11.29 -5.43
C VAL A 445 4.63 12.58 -4.72
N THR A 446 3.37 12.74 -4.30
CA THR A 446 2.93 13.95 -3.61
C THR A 446 3.65 14.11 -2.27
N GLN A 447 4.40 15.20 -2.14
CA GLN A 447 5.00 15.61 -0.88
C GLN A 447 3.90 16.17 0.01
N THR A 448 3.60 15.48 1.09
CA THR A 448 2.85 16.09 2.18
C THR A 448 3.81 17.05 2.87
N GLU A 449 3.61 18.35 2.74
CA GLU A 449 4.39 19.31 3.52
C GLU A 449 3.95 19.19 4.99
N PHE A 450 4.85 18.69 5.83
CA PHE A 450 4.58 18.57 7.26
C PHE A 450 4.87 19.90 7.94
N ALA A 451 3.88 20.44 8.64
CA ALA A 451 4.05 21.54 9.58
C ALA A 451 3.97 20.97 11.00
N TYR A 452 5.07 21.03 11.75
CA TYR A 452 5.09 20.59 13.14
C TYR A 452 5.32 21.75 14.10
N ASN A 453 4.35 21.99 14.99
CA ASN A 453 4.42 23.06 15.98
C ASN A 453 5.12 22.58 17.26
N LYS A 454 6.46 22.54 17.27
CA LYS A 454 7.22 22.58 18.54
C LYS A 454 8.50 23.40 18.43
N CYS A 455 8.69 24.28 19.41
CA CYS A 455 9.95 25.00 19.60
C CYS A 455 11.04 24.03 20.09
N TYR A 456 12.16 24.00 19.38
CA TYR A 456 13.33 23.15 19.64
C TYR A 456 13.87 23.28 21.08
N ALA A 457 14.05 24.51 21.58
CA ALA A 457 14.55 24.77 22.93
C ALA A 457 13.63 24.23 24.04
N CYS A 458 12.33 24.10 23.74
CA CYS A 458 11.32 23.68 24.72
C CYS A 458 11.14 22.16 24.78
N CYS A 459 11.44 21.44 23.68
CA CYS A 459 11.44 19.97 23.68
C CYS A 459 12.55 19.38 24.57
N LEU A 460 13.70 20.07 24.67
CA LEU A 460 14.82 19.66 25.53
C LEU A 460 14.49 19.72 27.04
N GLN A 461 13.48 20.50 27.45
CA GLN A 461 13.13 20.70 28.85
C GLN A 461 11.97 19.84 29.36
N ASN A 462 11.43 18.92 28.54
CA ASN A 462 10.37 17.98 28.94
C ASN A 462 9.11 18.64 29.57
N LYS A 463 8.82 19.91 29.24
CA LYS A 463 7.61 20.60 29.71
C LYS A 463 6.44 20.22 28.82
N THR A 464 5.45 19.55 29.40
CA THR A 464 4.20 19.11 28.74
C THR A 464 3.28 20.27 28.34
N THR A 465 3.56 21.48 28.80
CA THR A 465 2.86 22.72 28.44
C THR A 465 3.88 23.79 28.03
N CYS A 466 4.04 24.03 26.73
CA CYS A 466 4.88 25.11 26.21
C CYS A 466 4.02 26.33 25.87
N CYS A 467 4.17 27.41 26.65
CA CYS A 467 3.60 28.74 26.40
C CYS A 467 4.51 29.60 25.51
N CYS A 468 5.15 28.99 24.50
CA CYS A 468 6.20 29.60 23.71
C CYS A 468 5.66 29.86 22.28
N CYS A 469 5.42 31.12 21.93
CA CYS A 469 4.80 31.53 20.65
C CYS A 469 5.69 31.37 19.40
N HIS A 470 6.70 30.50 19.43
CA HIS A 470 7.54 30.21 18.26
C HIS A 470 6.86 29.14 17.40
N ILE A 471 5.97 29.57 16.52
CA ILE A 471 5.49 28.74 15.41
C ILE A 471 6.61 28.71 14.36
N GLN A 472 7.55 27.78 14.48
CA GLN A 472 8.44 27.47 13.37
C GLN A 472 7.77 26.40 12.50
N TYR A 473 7.18 26.83 11.39
CA TYR A 473 6.81 25.92 10.31
C TYR A 473 8.09 25.33 9.74
N GLN A 474 8.35 24.07 10.05
CA GLN A 474 9.52 23.37 9.53
C GLN A 474 9.08 22.23 8.61
N ARG A 475 9.43 22.36 7.33
CA ARG A 475 9.21 21.31 6.33
C ARG A 475 10.15 20.14 6.62
N LEU A 476 9.57 18.98 6.87
CA LEU A 476 10.32 17.73 7.03
C LEU A 476 10.72 17.16 5.67
N LYS A 477 11.92 16.58 5.61
CA LYS A 477 12.40 15.85 4.44
C LYS A 477 12.20 14.36 4.67
N LEU A 478 11.46 13.72 3.76
CA LEU A 478 11.24 12.29 3.79
C LEU A 478 12.52 11.52 3.42
N MET A 479 12.97 10.67 4.34
CA MET A 479 14.11 9.78 4.17
C MET A 479 13.69 8.51 3.48
N ASN A 480 14.54 8.02 2.59
CA ASN A 480 14.38 6.71 1.98
C ASN A 480 14.93 5.63 2.93
N PRO A 481 14.09 4.74 3.48
CA PRO A 481 14.55 3.69 4.38
C PRO A 481 15.51 2.69 3.73
N LYS A 482 15.53 2.61 2.40
CA LYS A 482 16.39 1.71 1.63
C LYS A 482 17.80 2.24 1.41
N CYS A 483 17.98 3.57 1.50
CA CYS A 483 19.27 4.23 1.33
C CYS A 483 19.64 4.93 2.66
N PRO A 484 20.37 4.26 3.57
CA PRO A 484 20.71 4.80 4.88
C PRO A 484 21.27 6.23 4.79
N GLY A 485 20.61 7.17 5.46
CA GLY A 485 21.07 8.55 5.48
C GLY A 485 20.75 9.40 4.24
N MET A 486 20.05 8.86 3.25
CA MET A 486 19.72 9.56 2.00
C MET A 486 18.22 9.86 1.86
N THR A 487 17.91 10.90 1.08
CA THR A 487 16.53 11.27 0.70
C THR A 487 16.22 10.93 -0.75
N GLU A 488 17.16 10.29 -1.46
CA GLU A 488 17.01 9.89 -2.86
C GLU A 488 15.92 8.84 -3.00
N LYS A 489 15.12 8.93 -4.05
CA LYS A 489 14.15 7.88 -4.41
C LYS A 489 14.86 6.72 -5.09
N GLY A 490 14.19 5.57 -5.20
CA GLY A 490 14.76 4.38 -5.85
C GLY A 490 15.48 3.46 -4.87
N GLY A 491 16.35 2.60 -5.40
CA GLY A 491 17.04 1.53 -4.67
C GLY A 491 16.17 0.32 -4.34
N GLY A 492 16.85 -0.74 -3.87
CA GLY A 492 16.30 -2.04 -3.48
C GLY A 492 16.13 -2.24 -1.97
N PHE A 493 15.39 -3.25 -1.55
CA PHE A 493 15.22 -3.61 -0.14
C PHE A 493 16.39 -4.45 0.37
N VAL A 494 16.85 -5.36 -0.49
CA VAL A 494 17.89 -6.35 -0.22
C VAL A 494 19.26 -5.73 -0.45
N ARG A 495 20.20 -6.07 0.44
CA ARG A 495 21.59 -5.64 0.36
C ARG A 495 22.40 -6.70 -0.38
N SER A 496 23.21 -6.27 -1.35
CA SER A 496 24.16 -7.12 -2.08
C SER A 496 25.09 -7.87 -1.11
N GLN A 497 24.80 -9.15 -0.87
CA GLN A 497 25.56 -10.04 0.02
C GLN A 497 25.74 -11.46 -0.54
N GLY A 498 25.41 -11.68 -1.82
CA GLY A 498 25.52 -12.96 -2.50
C GLY A 498 24.27 -13.33 -3.28
N CYS A 499 24.29 -14.50 -3.92
CA CYS A 499 23.15 -15.01 -4.67
C CYS A 499 22.06 -15.56 -3.75
N PHE A 500 20.84 -15.61 -4.28
CA PHE A 500 19.67 -16.19 -3.66
C PHE A 500 19.20 -17.39 -4.46
N LEU A 501 18.63 -18.37 -3.77
CA LEU A 501 17.93 -19.49 -4.37
C LEU A 501 16.43 -19.21 -4.34
N ILE A 502 15.76 -19.34 -5.49
CA ILE A 502 14.33 -19.14 -5.66
C ILE A 502 13.72 -20.42 -6.20
N THR A 503 12.82 -21.05 -5.46
CA THR A 503 12.15 -22.29 -5.88
C THR A 503 10.99 -22.04 -6.87
N ASP A 504 10.46 -23.10 -7.47
CA ASP A 504 9.31 -23.01 -8.40
C ASP A 504 8.07 -22.31 -7.79
N ASN A 505 7.87 -22.44 -6.47
CA ASN A 505 6.83 -21.78 -5.70
C ASN A 505 7.26 -20.45 -5.05
N LEU A 506 8.34 -19.83 -5.56
CA LEU A 506 8.87 -18.53 -5.13
C LEU A 506 9.29 -18.44 -3.65
N VAL A 507 9.72 -19.55 -3.04
CA VAL A 507 10.42 -19.47 -1.75
C VAL A 507 11.80 -18.88 -2.03
N VAL A 508 12.16 -17.81 -1.33
CA VAL A 508 13.42 -17.09 -1.49
C VAL A 508 14.30 -17.30 -0.26
N GLU A 509 15.53 -17.73 -0.48
CA GLU A 509 16.53 -17.88 0.58
C GLU A 509 17.93 -17.47 0.11
N LEU A 510 18.80 -17.15 1.07
CA LEU A 510 20.21 -16.90 0.77
C LEU A 510 20.86 -18.20 0.31
N LEU A 511 21.54 -18.18 -0.84
CA LEU A 511 22.16 -19.38 -1.38
C LEU A 511 23.34 -19.82 -0.50
N SER A 512 23.25 -21.04 -0.01
CA SER A 512 24.39 -21.80 0.53
C SER A 512 24.64 -22.95 -0.44
N PRO A 513 25.78 -23.01 -1.17
CA PRO A 513 26.04 -24.11 -2.10
C PRO A 513 25.95 -25.49 -1.45
N ALA A 514 26.41 -25.61 -0.20
CA ALA A 514 26.34 -26.84 0.58
C ALA A 514 24.90 -27.25 0.92
N SER A 515 24.05 -26.29 1.29
CA SER A 515 22.65 -26.55 1.65
C SER A 515 21.76 -26.70 0.41
N GLY A 516 21.99 -25.89 -0.62
CA GLY A 516 21.21 -25.85 -1.86
C GLY A 516 21.26 -27.18 -2.61
N LEU A 517 22.44 -27.79 -2.72
CA LEU A 517 22.59 -29.12 -3.35
C LEU A 517 21.78 -30.21 -2.64
N GLY A 518 21.66 -30.14 -1.31
CA GLY A 518 20.89 -31.12 -0.52
C GLY A 518 19.38 -30.98 -0.66
N ARG A 519 18.88 -29.86 -1.20
CA ARG A 519 17.44 -29.60 -1.41
C ARG A 519 16.94 -29.97 -2.79
N LEU A 520 17.85 -30.12 -3.75
CA LEU A 520 17.52 -30.55 -5.10
C LEU A 520 17.32 -32.07 -5.02
N GLU A 521 16.07 -32.52 -4.88
CA GLU A 521 15.67 -33.94 -4.86
C GLU A 521 15.82 -34.60 -6.25
N ILE A 522 16.89 -34.27 -6.98
CA ILE A 522 17.13 -34.63 -8.38
C ILE A 522 18.60 -35.01 -8.53
N PRO A 523 18.91 -36.09 -9.28
CA PRO A 523 20.29 -36.46 -9.55
C PRO A 523 21.09 -35.29 -10.16
N PHE A 524 22.29 -35.02 -9.66
CA PHE A 524 23.16 -33.96 -10.20
C PHE A 524 23.45 -34.13 -11.69
N THR A 525 23.53 -35.38 -12.16
CA THR A 525 23.72 -35.70 -13.58
C THR A 525 22.54 -35.28 -14.45
N ASP A 526 21.37 -35.06 -13.86
CA ASP A 526 20.15 -34.63 -14.54
C ASP A 526 19.94 -33.11 -14.48
N LEU A 527 20.69 -32.39 -13.66
CA LEU A 527 20.56 -30.95 -13.50
C LEU A 527 21.33 -30.19 -14.61
N GLU A 528 20.73 -29.14 -15.17
CA GLU A 528 21.37 -28.28 -16.16
C GLU A 528 21.09 -26.79 -15.86
N GLU A 529 22.12 -25.97 -16.05
CA GLU A 529 22.07 -24.51 -15.93
C GLU A 529 21.72 -23.86 -17.28
N MET A 530 20.90 -22.82 -17.24
CA MET A 530 20.63 -21.93 -18.37
C MET A 530 20.60 -20.47 -17.91
N PRO A 531 21.61 -19.64 -18.27
CA PRO A 531 21.53 -18.22 -18.03
C PRO A 531 20.43 -17.60 -18.89
N ILE A 532 19.59 -16.76 -18.28
CA ILE A 532 18.49 -16.06 -18.95
C ILE A 532 18.44 -14.60 -18.48
N ALA A 533 17.86 -13.74 -19.31
CA ALA A 533 17.53 -12.37 -18.94
C ALA A 533 16.00 -12.25 -18.74
N VAL A 534 15.59 -11.69 -17.62
CA VAL A 534 14.18 -11.42 -17.30
C VAL A 534 13.90 -9.97 -17.67
N GLY A 535 13.15 -9.76 -18.75
CA GLY A 535 12.67 -8.45 -19.18
C GLY A 535 11.24 -8.19 -18.74
N LYS A 536 10.63 -7.14 -19.31
CA LYS A 536 9.25 -6.72 -18.99
C LYS A 536 8.22 -7.84 -19.19
N ALA A 537 8.37 -8.63 -20.25
CA ALA A 537 7.39 -9.65 -20.61
C ALA A 537 7.45 -10.85 -19.65
N GLU A 538 8.66 -11.33 -19.35
CA GLU A 538 8.91 -12.39 -18.37
C GLU A 538 8.51 -11.93 -16.96
N ALA A 539 8.84 -10.69 -16.59
CA ALA A 539 8.47 -10.10 -15.31
C ALA A 539 6.94 -10.10 -15.11
N LEU A 540 6.17 -9.64 -16.11
CA LEU A 540 4.72 -9.67 -16.06
C LEU A 540 4.17 -11.10 -16.00
N ALA A 541 4.81 -12.05 -16.71
CA ALA A 541 4.42 -13.46 -16.67
C ALA A 541 4.67 -14.09 -15.29
N ILE A 542 5.82 -13.83 -14.66
CA ILE A 542 6.14 -14.24 -13.28
C ILE A 542 5.11 -13.65 -12.32
N PHE A 543 4.82 -12.36 -12.43
CA PHE A 543 3.84 -11.69 -11.58
C PHE A 543 2.44 -12.30 -11.71
N LYS A 544 1.95 -12.50 -12.95
CA LYS A 544 0.66 -13.15 -13.23
C LYS A 544 0.59 -14.56 -12.63
N ALA A 545 1.65 -15.33 -12.82
CA ALA A 545 1.74 -16.69 -12.28
C ALA A 545 1.82 -16.69 -10.74
N ALA A 546 2.56 -15.77 -10.13
CA ALA A 546 2.69 -15.66 -8.67
C ALA A 546 1.34 -15.45 -7.96
N MET A 547 0.38 -14.79 -8.62
CA MET A 547 -0.96 -14.56 -8.07
C MET A 547 -1.92 -15.75 -8.25
N THR A 548 -1.63 -16.68 -9.16
CA THR A 548 -2.61 -17.66 -9.65
C THR A 548 -2.17 -19.12 -9.55
N THR A 549 -0.86 -19.40 -9.47
CA THR A 549 -0.31 -20.77 -9.44
C THR A 549 0.70 -20.96 -8.33
N ARG A 550 1.00 -22.23 -8.04
CA ARG A 550 2.09 -22.65 -7.13
C ARG A 550 3.37 -23.10 -7.85
N ASN A 551 3.33 -23.21 -9.18
CA ASN A 551 4.45 -23.69 -10.01
C ASN A 551 4.85 -22.57 -10.99
N VAL A 552 5.30 -21.44 -10.44
CA VAL A 552 5.46 -20.18 -11.17
C VAL A 552 6.54 -20.29 -12.23
N LEU A 553 7.72 -20.76 -11.85
CA LEU A 553 8.87 -20.80 -12.74
C LEU A 553 8.66 -21.81 -13.86
N SER A 554 8.08 -22.97 -13.55
CA SER A 554 7.67 -23.98 -14.54
C SER A 554 6.64 -23.40 -15.52
N GLN A 555 5.62 -22.68 -15.04
CA GLN A 555 4.62 -22.08 -15.91
C GLN A 555 5.21 -21.04 -16.88
N VAL A 556 6.19 -20.25 -16.43
CA VAL A 556 6.80 -19.19 -17.22
C VAL A 556 7.89 -19.72 -18.16
N PHE A 557 8.76 -20.61 -17.69
CA PHE A 557 10.01 -20.94 -18.38
C PHE A 557 10.07 -22.35 -18.99
N SER A 558 9.10 -23.25 -18.75
CA SER A 558 9.15 -24.60 -19.34
C SER A 558 9.17 -24.60 -20.87
N SER A 559 8.48 -23.68 -21.56
CA SER A 559 8.56 -23.57 -23.03
C SER A 559 9.97 -23.24 -23.52
N MET A 560 10.65 -22.33 -22.81
CA MET A 560 12.03 -21.93 -23.09
C MET A 560 12.98 -23.12 -22.95
N VAL A 561 12.84 -23.88 -21.85
CA VAL A 561 13.60 -25.12 -21.61
C VAL A 561 13.35 -26.15 -22.72
N MET A 562 12.09 -26.34 -23.13
CA MET A 562 11.74 -27.28 -24.20
C MET A 562 12.33 -26.87 -25.57
N ASN A 563 12.34 -25.58 -25.88
CA ASN A 563 12.88 -25.07 -27.15
C ASN A 563 14.41 -25.19 -27.22
N LYS A 564 15.13 -24.93 -26.13
CA LYS A 564 16.59 -25.15 -26.05
C LYS A 564 16.95 -26.60 -26.39
N ASN A 565 16.20 -27.56 -25.86
CA ASN A 565 16.44 -28.98 -26.12
C ASN A 565 16.17 -29.38 -27.58
N LYS A 566 15.16 -28.80 -28.23
CA LYS A 566 14.93 -29.02 -29.67
C LYS A 566 16.10 -28.53 -30.51
N LEU A 567 16.65 -27.35 -30.20
CA LEU A 567 17.81 -26.79 -30.90
C LEU A 567 19.07 -27.65 -30.69
N ASN A 568 19.33 -28.13 -29.48
CA ASN A 568 20.45 -29.02 -29.19
C ASN A 568 20.31 -30.38 -29.92
N ASN A 569 19.10 -30.96 -29.97
CA ASN A 569 18.86 -32.19 -30.70
C ASN A 569 19.09 -32.02 -32.21
N LEU A 570 18.65 -30.91 -32.79
CA LEU A 570 18.91 -30.58 -34.20
C LEU A 570 20.42 -30.41 -34.47
N ALA A 571 21.12 -29.66 -33.62
CA ALA A 571 22.58 -29.49 -33.74
C ALA A 571 23.33 -30.83 -33.63
N THR A 572 22.84 -31.77 -32.81
CA THR A 572 23.43 -33.11 -32.67
C THR A 572 23.18 -33.99 -33.91
N ILE A 573 22.02 -33.86 -34.57
CA ILE A 573 21.71 -34.56 -35.83
C ILE A 573 22.64 -34.10 -36.96
N PHE A 574 22.98 -32.80 -37.02
CA PHE A 574 23.90 -32.27 -38.02
C PHE A 574 25.39 -32.58 -37.76
N LEU A 575 25.74 -33.18 -36.61
CA LEU A 575 27.12 -33.54 -36.24
C LEU A 575 27.43 -35.04 -36.35
N ILE A 576 26.55 -35.86 -36.94
CA ILE A 576 26.91 -37.24 -37.28
C ILE A 576 27.99 -37.19 -38.37
N PRO A 577 29.23 -37.67 -38.14
CA PRO A 577 30.25 -37.67 -39.18
C PRO A 577 29.83 -38.66 -40.25
N TYR A 578 29.52 -38.18 -41.46
CA TYR A 578 29.46 -39.04 -42.63
C TYR A 578 30.81 -39.75 -42.75
N LYS A 579 30.79 -41.07 -42.60
CA LYS A 579 31.94 -41.94 -42.88
C LYS A 579 32.14 -41.89 -44.40
N VAL A 580 32.93 -40.94 -44.88
CA VAL A 580 33.29 -40.80 -46.29
C VAL A 580 34.17 -41.99 -46.68
N THR A 581 33.55 -43.03 -47.23
CA THR A 581 34.27 -43.99 -48.07
C THR A 581 34.46 -43.37 -49.44
N ASN A 582 35.72 -43.03 -49.74
CA ASN A 582 36.33 -42.86 -51.07
C ASN A 582 35.39 -42.50 -52.23
N LEU A 583 35.56 -41.27 -52.75
CA LEU A 583 35.75 -41.03 -54.18
C LEU A 583 36.38 -39.64 -54.36
N ARG A 584 37.48 -39.61 -55.12
CA ARG A 584 38.26 -38.43 -55.51
C ARG A 584 37.41 -37.45 -56.31
N SER A 585 37.36 -36.19 -55.90
CA SER A 585 37.61 -35.03 -56.76
C SER A 585 37.40 -33.74 -55.96
N GLU A 586 38.34 -32.81 -56.11
CA GLU A 586 38.38 -31.48 -55.52
C GLU A 586 37.12 -30.67 -55.81
N GLN A 587 36.43 -30.21 -54.77
CA GLN A 587 35.67 -28.96 -54.78
C GLN A 587 35.42 -28.50 -53.34
N SER A 588 36.01 -27.37 -52.99
CA SER A 588 35.80 -26.64 -51.74
C SER A 588 34.37 -26.09 -51.68
N ILE A 589 33.53 -26.66 -50.82
CA ILE A 589 32.22 -26.08 -50.48
C ILE A 589 32.40 -25.21 -49.24
N ASN A 590 32.46 -23.88 -49.45
CA ASN A 590 32.25 -22.91 -48.38
C ASN A 590 30.75 -22.85 -48.06
N ILE A 591 30.34 -23.38 -46.91
CA ILE A 591 28.97 -23.17 -46.41
C ILE A 591 28.95 -21.86 -45.62
N ILE A 592 28.48 -20.79 -46.26
CA ILE A 592 28.07 -19.56 -45.60
C ILE A 592 26.66 -19.78 -45.06
N ILE A 593 26.50 -19.81 -43.74
CA ILE A 593 25.17 -19.85 -43.11
C ILE A 593 24.69 -18.39 -42.97
N GLN A 594 23.68 -18.01 -43.76
CA GLN A 594 22.86 -16.82 -43.48
C GLN A 594 21.64 -17.22 -42.64
N PRO A 595 21.31 -16.50 -41.56
CA PRO A 595 20.11 -16.76 -40.77
C PRO A 595 18.94 -16.01 -41.39
N ASN A 596 18.14 -16.67 -42.23
CA ASN A 596 16.71 -16.42 -42.42
C ASN A 596 16.20 -17.25 -43.60
N SER A 597 15.64 -18.42 -43.33
CA SER A 597 14.60 -19.00 -44.18
C SER A 597 13.78 -19.98 -43.35
N VAL A 598 12.50 -19.63 -43.19
CA VAL A 598 11.43 -20.57 -42.84
C VAL A 598 11.42 -21.64 -43.94
N VAL A 599 11.59 -22.90 -43.56
CA VAL A 599 11.20 -24.03 -44.40
C VAL A 599 10.28 -24.92 -43.58
N VAL A 600 9.02 -24.89 -43.99
CA VAL A 600 7.98 -25.86 -43.66
C VAL A 600 8.37 -27.19 -44.30
N ALA A 601 8.41 -28.26 -43.49
CA ALA A 601 8.12 -29.63 -43.90
C ALA A 601 7.57 -30.39 -42.69
#